data_AF-A0A7G2IWY5-F1
#
_entry.id   AF-A0A7G2IWY5-F1
#
_cell.length_a   1.000
_cell.length_b   1.000
_cell.length_c   1.000
_cell.angle_alpha   90.00
_cell.angle_beta   90.00
_cell.angle_gamma   90.00
#
_symmetry.space_group_name_H-M   'P 1'
#
loop_
_entity.id
_entity.type
_entity.pdbx_description
1 polymer ?
#
loop_
_entity_poly.entity_id
_entity_poly.type
_entity_poly.pdbx_seq_one_letter_code
_entity_poly.pdbx_strand_id
1 'polypeptide(L)'
;MAASGFFSGNYQKKLAKILARSRARLPLTNMKWFAVLVGSMLLLGSCSSQPPGLKTTPQPPVSKPQQSKEPVRGIWLATVSRLDWPPISSVNISSPAVRISLQQKALTDKLDNLKRLGINTVFFQVKPDGTALWKSKILPWSDTLTGTIGQDPGYDPLQFMLDEAHKRGMKVHAWLNPYRVSVNTKPSTVTELNSTLSQTPSSVYVLHRDWIRTAGERFCVRPRYSRSA
;
A
#
# COMPACT_ATOMS: atom_id res chain seq x y z
N MET A 1 31.12 -49.48 -30.64
CA MET A 1 31.59 -49.04 -29.30
C MET A 1 30.38 -48.58 -28.50
N ALA A 2 30.25 -49.09 -27.27
CA ALA A 2 29.18 -48.83 -26.29
C ALA A 2 29.02 -47.32 -25.98
N ALA A 3 27.91 -46.79 -25.46
CA ALA A 3 27.25 -47.23 -24.23
C ALA A 3 25.77 -46.83 -24.10
N SER A 4 25.06 -47.71 -23.41
CA SER A 4 23.69 -47.67 -22.89
C SER A 4 23.55 -46.88 -21.58
N GLY A 5 22.36 -46.31 -21.32
CA GLY A 5 22.00 -45.68 -20.05
C GLY A 5 20.48 -45.58 -19.81
N PHE A 6 19.92 -46.65 -19.25
CA PHE A 6 18.71 -46.83 -18.41
C PHE A 6 17.69 -45.69 -18.19
N PHE A 7 16.43 -45.94 -18.56
CA PHE A 7 15.22 -45.36 -17.95
C PHE A 7 14.49 -46.46 -17.16
N SER A 8 14.33 -46.26 -15.84
CA SER A 8 13.72 -47.25 -14.93
C SER A 8 12.22 -47.00 -14.73
N GLY A 9 11.41 -47.99 -15.09
CA GLY A 9 9.95 -47.99 -14.98
C GLY A 9 9.44 -48.29 -13.57
N ASN A 10 9.35 -47.27 -12.72
CA ASN A 10 8.86 -47.44 -11.35
C ASN A 10 7.82 -46.41 -10.85
N TYR A 11 7.14 -45.70 -11.76
CA TYR A 11 6.07 -44.75 -11.38
C TYR A 11 4.64 -45.25 -11.62
N GLN A 12 4.45 -46.30 -12.42
CA GLN A 12 3.11 -46.81 -12.76
C GLN A 12 2.55 -47.86 -11.75
N LYS A 13 3.33 -48.31 -10.77
CA LYS A 13 2.88 -49.28 -9.75
C LYS A 13 2.42 -48.64 -8.43
N LYS A 14 2.47 -47.31 -8.29
CA LYS A 14 2.16 -46.61 -7.03
C LYS A 14 0.75 -46.01 -6.93
N LEU A 15 -0.07 -46.12 -7.99
CA LEU A 15 -1.44 -45.56 -8.02
C LEU A 15 -2.59 -46.58 -7.90
N ALA A 16 -2.31 -47.88 -7.82
CA ALA A 16 -3.34 -48.92 -7.75
C ALA A 16 -3.57 -49.54 -6.35
N LYS A 17 -3.07 -48.90 -5.26
CA LYS A 17 -3.14 -49.45 -3.89
C LYS A 17 -3.94 -48.61 -2.87
N ILE A 18 -4.65 -47.55 -3.28
CA ILE A 18 -5.37 -46.64 -2.35
C ILE A 18 -6.91 -46.74 -2.44
N LEU A 19 -7.47 -47.69 -3.21
CA LEU A 19 -8.94 -47.86 -3.32
C LEU A 19 -9.50 -49.23 -2.90
N ALA A 20 -8.88 -49.90 -1.92
CA ALA A 20 -9.50 -51.10 -1.34
C ALA A 20 -9.12 -51.31 0.12
N ARG A 21 -10.13 -51.15 1.01
CA ARG A 21 -10.36 -51.79 2.33
C ARG A 21 -11.22 -50.83 3.19
N SER A 22 -12.55 -50.88 3.10
CA SER A 22 -13.50 -51.82 3.72
C SER A 22 -13.58 -51.75 5.26
N ARG A 23 -14.71 -51.20 5.75
CA ARG A 23 -15.57 -51.60 6.88
C ARG A 23 -14.91 -52.31 8.10
N ALA A 24 -15.03 -51.68 9.28
CA ALA A 24 -15.22 -52.34 10.60
C ALA A 24 -15.78 -51.30 11.59
N ARG A 25 -17.08 -51.31 11.93
CA ARG A 25 -17.76 -51.96 13.09
C ARG A 25 -17.30 -51.48 14.47
N LEU A 26 -18.23 -50.81 15.16
CA LEU A 26 -18.24 -50.42 16.58
C LEU A 26 -18.21 -51.64 17.53
N PRO A 27 -17.68 -51.50 18.77
CA PRO A 27 -18.05 -52.37 19.88
C PRO A 27 -19.06 -51.69 20.82
N LEU A 28 -20.17 -52.38 21.06
CA LEU A 28 -21.08 -52.20 22.19
C LEU A 28 -20.50 -52.93 23.41
N THR A 29 -20.47 -52.28 24.58
CA THR A 29 -20.53 -52.82 25.96
C THR A 29 -20.30 -51.62 26.91
N ASN A 30 -21.01 -51.33 28.00
CA ASN A 30 -21.97 -52.07 28.81
C ASN A 30 -23.04 -51.12 29.34
N MET A 31 -24.27 -51.62 29.28
CA MET A 31 -25.47 -51.05 29.87
C MET A 31 -25.71 -51.68 31.24
N LYS A 32 -26.42 -50.95 32.11
CA LYS A 32 -27.08 -51.34 33.38
C LYS A 32 -26.38 -50.77 34.62
N TRP A 33 -26.97 -49.76 35.26
CA TRP A 33 -27.37 -49.83 36.68
C TRP A 33 -28.60 -48.92 36.89
N PHE A 34 -29.75 -49.60 37.13
CA PHE A 34 -30.90 -49.24 37.95
C PHE A 34 -31.87 -48.11 37.56
N ALA A 35 -33.02 -48.56 37.07
CA ALA A 35 -34.30 -47.90 37.29
C ALA A 35 -34.82 -48.20 38.71
N VAL A 36 -35.69 -47.29 39.19
CA VAL A 36 -36.69 -47.40 40.28
C VAL A 36 -36.29 -46.91 41.68
N LEU A 37 -36.64 -45.64 41.96
CA LEU A 37 -37.27 -45.14 43.20
C LEU A 37 -38.14 -43.93 42.77
N VAL A 38 -39.44 -44.13 42.53
CA VAL A 38 -40.55 -43.90 43.48
C VAL A 38 -40.74 -42.44 43.87
N GLY A 39 -41.92 -41.90 43.54
CA GLY A 39 -42.65 -41.03 44.45
C GLY A 39 -42.54 -39.53 44.24
N SER A 40 -43.48 -38.99 43.46
CA SER A 40 -44.20 -37.75 43.70
C SER A 40 -43.63 -36.78 44.74
N MET A 41 -43.00 -35.70 44.28
CA MET A 41 -43.09 -34.42 44.97
C MET A 41 -43.32 -33.31 43.94
N LEU A 42 -44.55 -32.84 43.98
CA LEU A 42 -45.09 -31.71 43.24
C LEU A 42 -44.37 -30.40 43.65
N LEU A 43 -44.28 -29.52 42.66
CA LEU A 43 -44.12 -28.05 42.76
C LEU A 43 -42.72 -27.50 43.07
N LEU A 44 -42.11 -26.96 42.01
CA LEU A 44 -41.47 -25.65 41.87
C LEU A 44 -40.22 -25.78 41.00
N GLY A 45 -40.23 -25.16 39.81
CA GLY A 45 -39.04 -25.15 38.94
C GLY A 45 -39.36 -24.85 37.48
N SER A 46 -39.96 -23.70 37.22
CA SER A 46 -39.93 -23.10 35.89
C SER A 46 -38.47 -22.71 35.59
N CYS A 47 -37.89 -23.31 34.54
CA CYS A 47 -36.89 -22.69 33.65
C CYS A 47 -36.39 -23.74 32.64
N SER A 48 -37.15 -23.96 31.57
CA SER A 48 -36.56 -24.42 30.31
C SER A 48 -35.83 -23.22 29.71
N SER A 49 -34.50 -23.20 29.81
CA SER A 49 -33.67 -22.20 29.15
C SER A 49 -33.65 -22.47 27.65
N GLN A 50 -34.63 -21.94 26.93
CA GLN A 50 -34.50 -21.70 25.50
C GLN A 50 -33.44 -20.58 25.33
N PRO A 51 -32.40 -20.76 24.50
CA PRO A 51 -31.52 -19.65 24.18
C PRO A 51 -32.38 -18.53 23.59
N PRO A 52 -32.19 -17.26 23.99
CA PRO A 52 -32.92 -16.17 23.38
C PRO A 52 -32.65 -16.21 21.87
N GLY A 53 -33.66 -16.60 21.09
CA GLY A 53 -33.65 -16.33 19.66
C GLY A 53 -33.44 -14.83 19.54
N LEU A 54 -32.37 -14.42 18.85
CA LEU A 54 -32.12 -13.03 18.51
C LEU A 54 -33.40 -12.51 17.85
N LYS A 55 -34.20 -11.74 18.60
CA LYS A 55 -35.18 -10.85 18.00
C LYS A 55 -34.35 -9.74 17.37
N THR A 56 -33.98 -9.95 16.12
CA THR A 56 -33.44 -8.88 15.28
C THR A 56 -34.56 -7.88 15.10
N THR A 57 -34.66 -6.94 16.05
CA THR A 57 -35.46 -5.73 15.85
C THR A 57 -34.97 -5.10 14.55
N PRO A 58 -35.84 -4.82 13.56
CA PRO A 58 -35.42 -4.10 12.37
C PRO A 58 -34.88 -2.75 12.85
N GLN A 59 -33.57 -2.54 12.74
CA GLN A 59 -33.04 -1.20 12.92
C GLN A 59 -33.72 -0.32 11.88
N PRO A 60 -34.24 0.87 12.25
CA PRO A 60 -34.69 1.83 11.25
C PRO A 60 -33.52 2.03 10.28
N PRO A 61 -33.80 2.12 8.96
CA PRO A 61 -32.74 2.24 7.98
C PRO A 61 -31.90 3.44 8.38
N VAL A 62 -30.64 3.20 8.74
CA VAL A 62 -29.66 4.27 8.90
C VAL A 62 -29.60 4.92 7.54
N SER A 63 -30.24 6.08 7.43
CA SER A 63 -30.13 6.93 6.25
C SER A 63 -28.67 7.31 6.17
N LYS A 64 -27.90 6.54 5.39
CA LYS A 64 -26.58 6.98 4.94
C LYS A 64 -26.81 8.36 4.35
N PRO A 65 -26.09 9.42 4.79
CA PRO A 65 -26.16 10.67 4.09
C PRO A 65 -25.82 10.34 2.64
N GLN A 66 -26.81 10.47 1.76
CA GLN A 66 -26.59 10.39 0.33
C GLN A 66 -25.90 11.71 -0.02
N GLN A 67 -24.63 11.80 0.37
CA GLN A 67 -23.74 12.85 -0.07
C GLN A 67 -23.71 12.67 -1.57
N SER A 68 -24.43 13.55 -2.29
CA SER A 68 -24.31 13.65 -3.73
C SER A 68 -22.82 13.85 -4.00
N LYS A 69 -22.15 12.78 -4.44
CA LYS A 69 -20.74 12.86 -4.76
C LYS A 69 -20.68 13.72 -6.00
N GLU A 70 -20.34 15.00 -5.83
CA GLU A 70 -20.02 15.85 -6.97
C GLU A 70 -19.10 15.09 -7.93
N PRO A 71 -19.34 15.15 -9.24
CA PRO A 71 -18.44 14.56 -10.23
C PRO A 71 -17.01 15.05 -10.02
N VAL A 72 -16.05 14.13 -10.15
CA VAL A 72 -14.63 14.47 -10.04
C VAL A 72 -14.24 15.32 -11.24
N ARG A 73 -13.75 16.54 -10.97
CA ARG A 73 -13.07 17.41 -11.93
C ARG A 73 -11.63 17.49 -11.45
N GLY A 74 -10.86 16.49 -11.87
CA GLY A 74 -9.53 16.21 -11.36
C GLY A 74 -8.42 16.66 -12.29
N ILE A 75 -7.28 17.05 -11.73
CA ILE A 75 -6.04 17.28 -12.49
C ILE A 75 -4.87 16.54 -11.86
N TRP A 76 -3.96 16.03 -12.70
CA TRP A 76 -2.67 15.51 -12.25
C TRP A 76 -1.68 16.67 -12.08
N LEU A 77 -0.96 16.68 -10.96
CA LEU A 77 0.08 17.65 -10.67
C LEU A 77 1.38 16.87 -10.47
N ALA A 78 2.19 16.82 -11.53
CA ALA A 78 3.42 16.06 -11.60
C ALA A 78 4.61 16.82 -11.02
N THR A 79 5.40 16.11 -10.21
CA THR A 79 6.60 16.65 -9.55
C THR A 79 7.89 16.07 -10.09
N VAL A 80 7.82 14.88 -10.72
CA VAL A 80 8.90 14.27 -11.47
C VAL A 80 9.43 15.26 -12.49
N SER A 81 10.76 15.41 -12.55
CA SER A 81 11.42 16.35 -13.45
C SER A 81 10.94 17.81 -13.31
N ARG A 82 10.25 18.15 -12.22
CA ARG A 82 9.67 19.49 -11.98
C ARG A 82 8.71 19.93 -13.10
N LEU A 83 7.97 18.98 -13.68
CA LEU A 83 7.09 19.22 -14.84
C LEU A 83 6.01 20.26 -14.56
N ASP A 84 5.22 20.08 -13.49
CA ASP A 84 4.19 21.05 -13.11
C ASP A 84 4.62 21.91 -11.92
N TRP A 85 5.37 21.33 -10.99
CA TRP A 85 5.83 21.94 -9.75
C TRP A 85 6.97 21.12 -9.12
N PRO A 86 7.92 21.70 -8.36
CA PRO A 86 8.13 23.14 -8.17
C PRO A 86 8.79 23.80 -9.39
N PRO A 87 8.81 25.15 -9.47
CA PRO A 87 9.55 25.85 -10.52
C PRO A 87 11.02 25.42 -10.57
N ILE A 88 11.56 25.18 -11.77
CA ILE A 88 12.98 24.80 -11.96
C ILE A 88 13.92 25.84 -11.37
N SER A 89 13.58 27.13 -11.49
CA SER A 89 14.37 28.22 -10.90
C SER A 89 14.52 28.11 -9.38
N SER A 90 13.58 27.44 -8.69
CA SER A 90 13.63 27.34 -7.23
C SER A 90 14.81 26.52 -6.70
N VAL A 91 15.28 25.50 -7.44
CA VAL A 91 16.39 24.65 -6.96
C VAL A 91 17.76 25.28 -7.19
N ASN A 92 17.86 26.35 -7.97
CA ASN A 92 19.09 27.11 -8.18
C ASN A 92 19.27 28.23 -7.13
N ILE A 93 18.32 28.40 -6.21
CA ILE A 93 18.34 29.44 -5.19
C ILE A 93 19.03 28.93 -3.93
N SER A 94 20.15 29.55 -3.55
CA SER A 94 20.92 29.17 -2.36
C SER A 94 20.20 29.48 -1.05
N SER A 95 19.35 30.52 -1.00
CA SER A 95 18.60 30.89 0.22
C SER A 95 17.39 29.96 0.42
N PRO A 96 17.33 29.15 1.50
CA PRO A 96 16.19 28.28 1.76
C PRO A 96 14.88 29.05 1.87
N ALA A 97 14.87 30.21 2.55
CA ALA A 97 13.66 31.01 2.73
C ALA A 97 13.08 31.49 1.38
N VAL A 98 13.94 31.95 0.46
CA VAL A 98 13.51 32.42 -0.86
C VAL A 98 13.01 31.24 -1.71
N ARG A 99 13.71 30.11 -1.69
CA ARG A 99 13.28 28.88 -2.38
C ARG A 99 11.91 28.42 -1.89
N ILE A 100 11.73 28.30 -0.57
CA ILE A 100 10.47 27.84 0.04
C ILE A 100 9.34 28.79 -0.35
N SER A 101 9.53 30.11 -0.21
CA SER A 101 8.54 31.11 -0.58
C SER A 101 8.13 31.01 -2.05
N LEU A 102 9.09 30.85 -2.97
CA LEU A 102 8.82 30.68 -4.40
C LEU A 102 8.03 29.39 -4.68
N GLN A 103 8.39 28.28 -4.04
CA GLN A 103 7.69 27.01 -4.19
C GLN A 103 6.25 27.07 -3.68
N GLN A 104 6.06 27.64 -2.49
CA GLN A 104 4.75 27.82 -1.87
C GLN A 104 3.86 28.73 -2.72
N LYS A 105 4.37 29.89 -3.15
CA LYS A 105 3.65 30.83 -4.01
C LYS A 105 3.25 30.19 -5.34
N ALA A 106 4.17 29.48 -6.00
CA ALA A 106 3.87 28.80 -7.25
C ALA A 106 2.79 27.72 -7.09
N LEU A 107 2.72 27.07 -5.92
CA LEU A 107 1.67 26.10 -5.64
C LEU A 107 0.32 26.77 -5.39
N THR A 108 0.28 27.83 -4.57
CA THR A 108 -0.97 28.56 -4.27
C THR A 108 -1.54 29.20 -5.52
N ASP A 109 -0.71 29.86 -6.34
CA ASP A 109 -1.14 30.49 -7.60
C ASP A 109 -1.75 29.44 -8.54
N LYS A 110 -1.19 28.22 -8.57
CA LYS A 110 -1.73 27.11 -9.35
C LYS A 110 -3.07 26.63 -8.81
N LEU A 111 -3.19 26.45 -7.50
CA LEU A 111 -4.46 26.05 -6.86
C LEU A 111 -5.56 27.08 -7.05
N ASP A 112 -5.24 28.38 -6.98
CA ASP A 112 -6.18 29.47 -7.26
C ASP A 112 -6.69 29.42 -8.71
N ASN A 113 -5.79 29.22 -9.66
CA ASN A 113 -6.17 29.04 -11.06
C ASN A 113 -7.05 27.80 -11.27
N LEU A 114 -6.69 26.67 -10.67
CA LEU A 114 -7.47 25.43 -10.77
C LEU A 114 -8.87 25.61 -10.18
N LYS A 115 -8.99 26.28 -9.02
CA LYS A 115 -10.28 26.60 -8.41
C LYS A 115 -11.13 27.47 -9.32
N ARG A 116 -10.55 28.52 -9.92
CA ARG A 116 -11.24 29.40 -10.89
C ARG A 116 -11.77 28.64 -12.10
N LEU A 117 -11.05 27.62 -12.55
CA LEU A 117 -11.45 26.72 -13.65
C LEU A 117 -12.45 25.64 -13.23
N GLY A 118 -12.89 25.62 -11.96
CA GLY A 118 -13.87 24.66 -11.46
C GLY A 118 -13.30 23.28 -11.08
N ILE A 119 -11.97 23.11 -11.07
CA ILE A 119 -11.32 21.87 -10.60
C ILE A 119 -11.60 21.69 -9.11
N ASN A 120 -11.97 20.47 -8.72
CA ASN A 120 -12.30 20.14 -7.33
C ASN A 120 -11.37 19.06 -6.72
N THR A 121 -10.48 18.46 -7.52
CA THR A 121 -9.60 17.38 -7.07
C THR A 121 -8.21 17.51 -7.69
N VAL A 122 -7.16 17.33 -6.89
CA VAL A 122 -5.76 17.30 -7.36
C VAL A 122 -5.14 15.94 -7.05
N PHE A 123 -4.58 15.29 -8.07
CA PHE A 123 -3.73 14.10 -7.93
C PHE A 123 -2.28 14.55 -7.83
N PHE A 124 -1.82 14.78 -6.59
CA PHE A 124 -0.52 15.36 -6.31
C PHE A 124 0.56 14.26 -6.26
N GLN A 125 1.60 14.39 -7.09
CA GLN A 125 2.69 13.42 -7.13
C GLN A 125 3.61 13.54 -5.91
N VAL A 126 3.28 12.82 -4.84
CA VAL A 126 4.05 12.84 -3.59
C VAL A 126 5.30 11.95 -3.66
N LYS A 127 5.28 10.92 -4.51
CA LYS A 127 6.37 9.95 -4.70
C LYS A 127 6.67 9.80 -6.20
N PRO A 128 7.50 10.67 -6.81
CA PRO A 128 7.81 10.62 -8.24
C PRO A 128 8.68 9.42 -8.62
N ASP A 129 9.57 9.01 -7.73
CA ASP A 129 10.52 7.91 -7.86
C ASP A 129 10.93 7.36 -6.47
N GLY A 130 12.16 6.91 -6.26
CA GLY A 130 12.67 6.36 -4.99
C GLY A 130 12.74 7.34 -3.82
N THR A 131 12.11 8.51 -3.95
CA THR A 131 12.16 9.64 -3.02
C THR A 131 10.76 10.12 -2.63
N ALA A 132 10.67 11.04 -1.65
CA ALA A 132 9.43 11.54 -1.08
C ALA A 132 9.34 13.08 -1.07
N LEU A 133 8.13 13.61 -1.21
CA LEU A 133 7.77 15.02 -1.01
C LEU A 133 7.03 15.25 0.33
N TRP A 134 7.30 14.39 1.31
CA TRP A 134 6.82 14.51 2.69
C TRP A 134 7.92 14.02 3.63
N LYS A 135 7.81 14.34 4.92
CA LYS A 135 8.76 13.85 5.93
C LYS A 135 8.61 12.34 6.14
N SER A 136 9.29 11.55 5.32
CA SER A 136 9.22 10.09 5.33
C SER A 136 10.24 9.48 6.27
N LYS A 137 9.87 8.38 6.95
CA LYS A 137 10.78 7.55 7.74
C LYS A 137 11.50 6.47 6.92
N ILE A 138 11.12 6.30 5.65
CA ILE A 138 11.56 5.18 4.81
C ILE A 138 12.09 5.58 3.42
N LEU A 139 11.86 6.82 2.98
CA LEU A 139 12.31 7.32 1.68
C LEU A 139 13.04 8.65 1.88
N PRO A 140 14.19 8.88 1.21
CA PRO A 140 14.85 10.18 1.26
C PRO A 140 14.00 11.27 0.63
N TRP A 141 14.28 12.52 0.96
CA TRP A 141 13.69 13.68 0.29
C TRP A 141 13.99 13.67 -1.21
N SER A 142 13.01 14.10 -2.00
CA SER A 142 13.13 14.21 -3.45
C SER A 142 14.06 15.34 -3.87
N ASP A 143 14.93 15.06 -4.85
CA ASP A 143 15.75 16.08 -5.48
C ASP A 143 14.85 17.20 -6.02
N THR A 144 13.62 16.90 -6.45
CA THR A 144 12.69 17.86 -7.06
C THR A 144 12.53 19.14 -6.24
N LEU A 145 12.71 19.08 -4.91
CA LEU A 145 12.54 20.20 -3.99
C LEU A 145 13.81 21.06 -3.82
N THR A 146 15.00 20.47 -3.90
CA THR A 146 16.27 21.12 -3.49
C THR A 146 17.39 21.00 -4.52
N GLY A 147 17.26 20.08 -5.47
CA GLY A 147 18.31 19.68 -6.41
C GLY A 147 19.17 18.52 -5.93
N THR A 148 18.92 17.98 -4.72
CA THR A 148 19.76 16.92 -4.13
C THR A 148 18.91 15.92 -3.37
N ILE A 149 19.07 14.62 -3.69
CA ILE A 149 18.38 13.54 -2.96
C ILE A 149 18.76 13.56 -1.47
N GLY A 150 17.74 13.51 -0.62
CA GLY A 150 17.86 13.44 0.84
C GLY A 150 18.06 14.78 1.54
N GLN A 151 18.30 15.87 0.80
CA GLN A 151 18.41 17.21 1.39
C GLN A 151 17.03 17.68 1.91
N ASP A 152 16.96 18.02 3.20
CA ASP A 152 15.74 18.55 3.81
C ASP A 152 15.35 19.90 3.16
N PRO A 153 14.13 20.03 2.61
CA PRO A 153 13.67 21.25 1.97
C PRO A 153 13.36 22.39 2.95
N GLY A 154 13.31 22.14 4.26
CA GLY A 154 13.01 23.11 5.32
C GLY A 154 11.51 23.30 5.62
N TYR A 155 10.63 22.52 4.99
CA TYR A 155 9.18 22.50 5.22
C TYR A 155 8.59 21.17 4.75
N ASP A 156 7.34 20.85 5.11
CA ASP A 156 6.63 19.67 4.57
C ASP A 156 5.73 20.09 3.37
N PRO A 157 6.10 19.74 2.12
CA PRO A 157 5.34 20.14 0.94
C PRO A 157 3.97 19.48 0.84
N LEU A 158 3.84 18.23 1.30
CA LEU A 158 2.56 17.53 1.30
C LEU A 158 1.61 18.18 2.30
N GLN A 159 2.08 18.49 3.50
CA GLN A 159 1.24 19.20 4.48
C GLN A 159 0.78 20.55 3.94
N PHE A 160 1.71 21.34 3.37
CA PHE A 160 1.36 22.63 2.77
C PHE A 160 0.35 22.51 1.62
N MET A 161 0.52 21.51 0.74
CA MET A 161 -0.43 21.21 -0.34
C MET A 161 -1.83 20.88 0.20
N LEU A 162 -1.92 20.05 1.25
CA LEU A 162 -3.18 19.67 1.87
C LEU A 162 -3.88 20.89 2.48
N ASP A 163 -3.15 21.70 3.24
CA ASP A 163 -3.69 22.89 3.89
C ASP A 163 -4.25 23.88 2.87
N GLU A 164 -3.47 24.19 1.82
CA GLU A 164 -3.87 25.14 0.79
C GLU A 164 -4.98 24.63 -0.13
N ALA A 165 -5.00 23.34 -0.45
CA ALA A 165 -6.08 22.74 -1.24
C ALA A 165 -7.39 22.70 -0.45
N HIS A 166 -7.35 22.33 0.83
CA HIS A 166 -8.54 22.26 1.69
C HIS A 166 -9.15 23.65 1.94
N LYS A 167 -8.34 24.72 2.08
CA LYS A 167 -8.83 26.10 2.13
C LYS A 167 -9.68 26.48 0.90
N ARG A 168 -9.42 25.86 -0.24
CA ARG A 168 -10.14 26.08 -1.51
C ARG A 168 -11.28 25.07 -1.74
N GLY A 169 -11.54 24.18 -0.79
CA GLY A 169 -12.51 23.11 -0.91
C GLY A 169 -12.12 22.06 -1.97
N MET A 170 -10.83 21.88 -2.23
CA MET A 170 -10.31 20.89 -3.18
C MET A 170 -9.89 19.62 -2.44
N LYS A 171 -10.17 18.45 -3.02
CA LYS A 171 -9.68 17.15 -2.53
C LYS A 171 -8.27 16.90 -3.03
N VAL A 172 -7.45 16.22 -2.23
CA VAL A 172 -6.10 15.80 -2.64
C VAL A 172 -6.01 14.29 -2.62
N HIS A 173 -5.57 13.71 -3.73
CA HIS A 173 -5.23 12.31 -3.85
C HIS A 173 -3.71 12.20 -3.99
N ALA A 174 -3.07 11.45 -3.09
CA ALA A 174 -1.65 11.17 -3.18
C ALA A 174 -1.36 10.23 -4.37
N TRP A 175 -0.59 10.72 -5.34
CA TRP A 175 -0.09 9.92 -6.45
C TRP A 175 1.33 9.42 -6.14
N LEU A 176 1.48 8.09 -6.19
CA LEU A 176 2.75 7.42 -5.98
C LEU A 176 3.17 6.66 -7.24
N ASN A 177 4.46 6.73 -7.57
CA ASN A 177 5.11 5.76 -8.45
C ASN A 177 5.67 4.60 -7.60
N PRO A 178 5.11 3.39 -7.71
CA PRO A 178 5.45 2.30 -6.81
C PRO A 178 6.87 1.76 -7.02
N TYR A 179 7.27 1.58 -8.29
CA TYR A 179 8.47 0.81 -8.62
C TYR A 179 9.65 1.66 -9.09
N ARG A 180 9.42 2.88 -9.60
CA ARG A 180 10.53 3.72 -10.07
C ARG A 180 11.45 4.10 -8.91
N VAL A 181 12.74 3.91 -9.12
CA VAL A 181 13.82 4.35 -8.22
C VAL A 181 14.50 5.58 -8.78
N SER A 182 14.74 5.63 -10.09
CA SER A 182 15.29 6.79 -10.78
C SER A 182 14.63 7.00 -12.15
N VAL A 183 14.72 8.23 -12.67
CA VAL A 183 14.22 8.57 -14.02
C VAL A 183 15.22 8.27 -15.15
N ASN A 184 16.49 8.04 -14.80
CA ASN A 184 17.57 7.71 -15.73
C ASN A 184 18.65 6.81 -15.06
N THR A 185 19.58 6.24 -15.82
CA THR A 185 20.73 5.43 -15.33
C THR A 185 22.09 6.08 -15.59
N LYS A 186 22.14 7.41 -15.71
CA LYS A 186 23.38 8.15 -15.98
C LYS A 186 24.37 8.01 -14.81
N PRO A 187 25.69 8.11 -15.06
CA PRO A 187 26.70 8.05 -14.00
C PRO A 187 26.45 9.05 -12.85
N SER A 188 26.02 10.27 -13.16
CA SER A 188 25.68 11.27 -12.13
C SER A 188 24.55 10.81 -11.20
N THR A 189 23.49 10.22 -11.76
CA THR A 189 22.38 9.65 -10.98
C THR A 189 22.83 8.46 -10.14
N VAL A 190 23.72 7.61 -10.66
CA VAL A 190 24.31 6.52 -9.87
C VAL A 190 25.13 7.06 -8.70
N THR A 191 25.96 8.08 -8.93
CA THR A 191 26.76 8.74 -7.88
C THR A 191 25.88 9.35 -6.80
N GLU A 192 24.82 10.07 -7.20
CA GLU A 192 23.87 10.67 -6.26
C GLU A 192 23.12 9.62 -5.44
N LEU A 193 22.65 8.53 -6.07
CA LEU A 193 22.01 7.44 -5.33
C LEU A 193 22.98 6.79 -4.33
N ASN A 194 24.24 6.60 -4.72
CA ASN A 194 25.29 6.04 -3.86
C ASN A 194 25.60 6.93 -2.65
N SER A 195 25.58 8.25 -2.80
CA SER A 195 25.90 9.19 -1.71
C SER A 195 24.87 9.17 -0.58
N THR A 196 23.67 8.61 -0.82
CA THR A 196 22.62 8.48 0.19
C THR A 196 22.92 7.44 1.28
N LEU A 197 23.97 6.63 1.16
CA LEU A 197 24.28 5.55 2.11
C LEU A 197 24.48 6.05 3.56
N SER A 198 25.01 7.26 3.73
CA SER A 198 25.19 7.88 5.04
C SER A 198 23.97 8.69 5.53
N GLN A 199 22.95 8.84 4.68
CA GLN A 199 21.73 9.59 5.01
C GLN A 199 20.70 8.70 5.71
N THR A 200 19.81 9.29 6.50
CA THR A 200 18.67 8.60 7.13
C THR A 200 17.37 9.31 6.75
N PRO A 201 16.42 8.67 6.05
CA PRO A 201 16.54 7.34 5.42
C PRO A 201 17.37 7.38 4.12
N SER A 202 18.16 6.33 3.86
CA SER A 202 18.92 6.16 2.61
C SER A 202 18.02 5.70 1.45
N SER A 203 18.51 5.83 0.21
CA SER A 203 17.78 5.32 -0.95
C SER A 203 17.63 3.79 -0.94
N VAL A 204 16.47 3.29 -1.37
CA VAL A 204 16.25 1.85 -1.63
C VAL A 204 17.31 1.26 -2.57
N TYR A 205 17.88 2.09 -3.46
CA TYR A 205 18.95 1.71 -4.35
C TYR A 205 20.19 1.19 -3.61
N VAL A 206 20.57 1.83 -2.50
CA VAL A 206 21.75 1.43 -1.71
C VAL A 206 21.43 0.39 -0.65
N LEU A 207 20.24 0.46 -0.05
CA LEU A 207 19.83 -0.47 1.01
C LEU A 207 19.50 -1.89 0.49
N HIS A 208 18.95 -1.98 -0.72
CA HIS A 208 18.45 -3.23 -1.29
C HIS A 208 18.85 -3.39 -2.76
N ARG A 209 20.17 -3.41 -3.03
CA ARG A 209 20.73 -3.56 -4.39
C ARG A 209 20.18 -4.78 -5.12
N ASP A 210 19.92 -5.87 -4.40
CA ASP A 210 19.36 -7.12 -4.93
C ASP A 210 17.93 -6.95 -5.48
N TRP A 211 17.20 -5.92 -5.03
CA TRP A 211 15.85 -5.60 -5.51
C TRP A 211 15.86 -4.79 -6.80
N ILE A 212 16.97 -4.15 -7.16
CA ILE A 212 17.03 -3.18 -8.27
C ILE A 212 17.17 -3.90 -9.62
N ARG A 213 16.38 -3.47 -10.60
CA ARG A 213 16.47 -3.88 -11.99
C ARG A 213 16.49 -2.65 -12.89
N THR A 214 17.11 -2.81 -14.06
CA THR A 214 17.10 -1.80 -15.11
C THR A 214 15.96 -2.09 -16.08
N ALA A 215 15.09 -1.11 -16.31
CA ALA A 215 14.00 -1.20 -17.28
C ALA A 215 14.07 0.02 -18.21
N GLY A 216 14.47 -0.20 -19.47
CA GLY A 216 14.93 0.88 -20.34
C GLY A 216 16.13 1.59 -19.69
N GLU A 217 16.13 2.92 -19.69
CA GLU A 217 17.17 3.72 -19.04
C GLU A 217 16.86 4.04 -17.58
N ARG A 218 16.09 3.22 -16.84
CA ARG A 218 15.63 3.56 -15.48
C ARG A 218 15.94 2.46 -14.48
N PHE A 219 16.25 2.84 -13.24
CA PHE A 219 16.25 1.90 -12.13
C PHE A 219 14.83 1.74 -11.57
N CYS A 220 14.43 0.49 -11.37
CA CYS A 220 13.15 0.11 -10.79
C CYS A 220 13.35 -0.96 -9.72
N VAL A 221 12.52 -0.92 -8.67
CA VAL A 221 12.34 -2.04 -7.75
C VAL A 221 11.66 -3.17 -8.51
N ARG A 222 12.25 -4.37 -8.46
CA ARG A 222 11.64 -5.58 -8.99
C ARG A 222 10.36 -5.88 -8.20
N PRO A 223 9.18 -5.93 -8.84
CA PRO A 223 7.99 -6.48 -8.20
C PRO A 223 8.31 -7.93 -7.83
N ARG A 224 8.25 -8.28 -6.54
CA ARG A 224 8.53 -9.64 -6.11
C ARG A 224 7.41 -10.53 -6.67
N TYR A 225 7.72 -11.38 -7.65
CA TYR A 225 6.87 -12.53 -7.94
C TYR A 225 7.14 -13.52 -6.79
N SER A 226 6.15 -13.73 -5.94
CA SER A 226 6.13 -14.90 -5.07
C SER A 226 6.22 -16.13 -5.97
N ARG A 227 7.42 -16.70 -6.16
CA ARG A 227 7.46 -18.14 -6.40
C ARG A 227 7.20 -18.76 -5.05
N SER A 228 5.99 -19.29 -4.91
CA SER A 228 5.54 -20.14 -3.83
C SER A 228 6.63 -21.15 -3.46
N ALA A 229 6.67 -21.46 -2.17
CA ALA A 229 7.45 -22.52 -1.53
C ALA A 229 7.49 -23.84 -2.31
#